data_AF-A0A972X153-F1
#
_entry.id   AF-A0A972X153-F1
#
_cell.length_a   1.000
_cell.length_b   1.000
_cell.length_c   1.000
_cell.angle_alpha   90.00
_cell.angle_beta   90.00
_cell.angle_gamma   90.00
#
_symmetry.space_group_name_H-M   'P 1'
#
loop_
_entity.id
_entity.type
_entity.pdbx_description
1 polymer ?
#
loop_
_entity_poly.entity_id
_entity_poly.type
_entity_poly.pdbx_seq_one_letter_code
_entity_poly.pdbx_strand_id
1 'polypeptide(L)'
;MNSIKPTLGETETSNSYLVPMVIEQTARGERSFDIYSRLLKERILFIGTEVNDAVANLFIAQLLFLESEDPEGDIHIYINSPGGSVSAGLGMYDMMQYIKPDICTYCTGMAASMGALLLAAGTKGKRYALPHSQIMIHQPLGGAQGQATDIAIQAKQILILKEKLNHILVKHSGQPYE
;
A
#
# COMPACT_ATOMS: atom_id res chain seq x y z
N MET A 1 44.56 -30.54 16.94
CA MET A 1 43.45 -30.68 15.96
C MET A 1 42.30 -29.79 16.42
N ASN A 2 42.29 -28.53 15.98
CA ASN A 2 41.17 -27.62 16.25
C ASN A 2 40.19 -27.72 15.08
N SER A 3 39.01 -28.27 15.32
CA SER A 3 37.92 -28.28 14.36
C SER A 3 37.05 -27.03 14.57
N ILE A 4 37.12 -26.11 13.62
CA ILE A 4 36.24 -24.95 13.54
C ILE A 4 34.93 -25.46 12.94
N LYS A 5 33.83 -25.43 13.71
CA LYS A 5 32.48 -25.58 13.16
C LYS A 5 32.07 -24.25 12.54
N PRO A 6 31.60 -24.21 11.28
CA PRO A 6 30.96 -23.01 10.75
C PRO A 6 29.57 -22.87 11.39
N THR A 7 29.34 -21.72 12.02
CA THR A 7 28.00 -21.27 12.40
C THR A 7 27.24 -20.93 11.12
N LEU A 8 26.14 -21.65 10.86
CA LEU A 8 25.14 -21.28 9.86
C LEU A 8 24.51 -19.96 10.30
N GLY A 9 25.12 -18.85 9.88
CA GLY A 9 24.39 -17.60 9.77
C GLY A 9 23.41 -17.77 8.63
N GLU A 10 22.12 -17.77 8.94
CA GLU A 10 21.06 -17.62 7.95
C GLU A 10 21.33 -16.33 7.17
N THR A 11 21.93 -16.45 5.99
CA THR A 11 21.96 -15.36 5.03
C THR A 11 20.52 -15.11 4.63
N GLU A 12 19.91 -14.04 5.17
CA GLU A 12 18.73 -13.44 4.57
C GLU A 12 19.05 -13.24 3.09
N THR A 13 18.45 -14.08 2.24
CA THR A 13 18.49 -13.88 0.79
C THR A 13 17.71 -12.62 0.51
N SER A 14 18.39 -11.47 0.49
CA SER A 14 17.85 -10.27 -0.13
C SER A 14 17.60 -10.65 -1.58
N ASN A 15 16.33 -10.86 -1.91
CA ASN A 15 15.91 -11.17 -3.27
C ASN A 15 15.98 -9.85 -4.06
N SER A 16 17.20 -9.38 -4.32
CA SER A 16 17.45 -8.15 -5.06
C SER A 16 17.27 -8.44 -6.55
N TYR A 17 16.02 -8.50 -6.98
CA TYR A 17 15.72 -8.30 -8.39
C TYR A 17 16.29 -6.93 -8.79
N LEU A 18 17.24 -6.94 -9.72
CA LEU A 18 17.81 -5.70 -10.25
C LEU A 18 16.69 -4.93 -10.95
N VAL A 19 16.41 -3.71 -10.47
CA VAL A 19 15.45 -2.82 -11.13
C VAL A 19 16.13 -2.26 -12.39
N PRO A 20 15.59 -2.51 -13.59
CA PRO A 20 16.20 -2.02 -14.83
C PRO A 20 16.21 -0.50 -14.89
N MET A 21 17.27 0.04 -15.51
CA MET A 21 17.39 1.45 -15.83
C MET A 21 16.90 1.73 -17.25
N VAL A 22 16.20 2.83 -17.43
CA VAL A 22 15.71 3.36 -18.71
C VAL A 22 16.46 4.65 -19.01
N ILE A 23 16.96 4.78 -20.24
CA ILE A 23 17.64 5.98 -20.72
C ILE A 23 16.68 6.76 -21.63
N GLU A 24 16.42 8.02 -21.27
CA GLU A 24 15.61 8.95 -22.03
C GLU A 24 16.52 10.00 -22.69
N GLN A 25 16.53 10.03 -24.03
CA GLN A 25 17.26 11.06 -24.78
C GLN A 25 16.36 12.29 -24.95
N THR A 26 16.84 13.43 -24.45
CA THR A 26 16.17 14.72 -24.61
C THR A 26 17.06 15.68 -25.41
N ALA A 27 16.50 16.76 -25.94
CA ALA A 27 17.28 17.80 -26.61
C ALA A 27 18.36 18.44 -25.71
N ARG A 28 18.28 18.25 -24.38
CA ARG A 28 19.24 18.74 -23.37
C ARG A 28 20.22 17.66 -22.89
N GLY A 29 20.22 16.48 -23.51
CA GLY A 29 21.09 15.34 -23.15
C GLY A 29 20.32 14.10 -22.69
N GLU A 30 21.07 13.11 -22.20
CA GLU A 30 20.52 11.85 -21.70
C GLU A 30 20.20 11.93 -20.20
N ARG A 31 19.06 11.36 -19.81
CA ARG A 31 18.70 11.15 -18.39
C ARG A 31 18.40 9.68 -18.17
N SER A 32 18.94 9.11 -17.09
CA SER A 32 18.68 7.73 -16.68
C SER A 32 17.75 7.70 -15.47
N PHE A 33 16.77 6.81 -15.50
CA PHE A 33 15.81 6.57 -14.42
C PHE A 33 15.67 5.08 -14.20
N ASP A 34 15.42 4.63 -12.97
CA ASP A 34 14.87 3.29 -12.80
C ASP A 34 13.42 3.24 -13.34
N ILE A 35 12.93 2.05 -13.65
CA ILE A 35 11.59 1.90 -14.25
C ILE A 35 10.47 2.50 -13.39
N TYR A 36 10.55 2.44 -12.05
CA TYR A 36 9.53 3.00 -11.17
C TYR A 36 9.61 4.53 -11.15
N SER A 37 10.80 5.10 -11.08
CA SER A 37 10.99 6.56 -11.21
C SER A 37 10.49 7.08 -12.56
N ARG A 38 10.68 6.31 -13.65
CA ARG A 38 10.12 6.68 -14.96
C ARG A 38 8.59 6.64 -14.96
N LEU A 39 7.98 5.65 -14.33
CA LEU A 39 6.51 5.53 -14.23
C LEU A 39 5.91 6.57 -13.30
N LEU A 40 6.61 7.01 -12.25
CA LEU A 40 6.17 8.09 -11.38
C LEU A 40 5.99 9.40 -12.16
N LYS A 41 6.84 9.68 -13.17
CA LYS A 41 6.64 10.82 -14.09
C LYS A 41 5.35 10.75 -14.89
N GLU A 42 4.83 9.55 -15.13
CA GLU A 42 3.51 9.30 -15.75
C GLU A 42 2.39 9.18 -14.69
N ARG A 43 2.66 9.59 -13.44
CA ARG A 43 1.72 9.57 -12.31
C ARG A 43 1.27 8.16 -11.92
N ILE A 44 2.13 7.17 -12.14
CA ILE A 44 1.88 5.76 -11.81
C ILE A 44 2.68 5.36 -10.55
N LEU A 45 1.98 4.83 -9.54
CA LEU A 45 2.55 4.30 -8.30
C LEU A 45 2.21 2.82 -8.15
N PHE A 46 3.01 2.12 -7.35
CA PHE A 46 2.82 0.72 -7.02
C PHE A 46 2.75 0.51 -5.50
N ILE A 47 1.77 -0.28 -5.06
CA ILE A 47 1.72 -0.92 -3.75
C ILE A 47 1.92 -2.41 -4.01
N GLY A 48 3.17 -2.83 -4.17
CA GLY A 48 3.55 -4.18 -4.59
C GLY A 48 4.00 -5.12 -3.46
N THR A 49 3.95 -4.65 -2.22
CA THR A 49 4.45 -5.36 -1.03
C THR A 49 3.44 -5.28 0.12
N GLU A 50 3.80 -5.88 1.25
CA GLU A 50 3.09 -5.65 2.51
C GLU A 50 3.05 -4.15 2.86
N VAL A 51 1.93 -3.70 3.39
CA VAL A 51 1.72 -2.35 3.90
C VAL A 51 2.39 -2.23 5.27
N ASN A 52 3.42 -1.40 5.36
CA ASN A 52 4.12 -1.06 6.60
C ASN A 52 4.46 0.44 6.61
N ASP A 53 5.05 0.92 7.71
CA ASP A 53 5.31 2.36 7.89
C ASP A 53 6.27 2.92 6.83
N ALA A 54 7.25 2.15 6.37
CA ALA A 54 8.19 2.58 5.33
C ALA A 54 7.49 2.75 3.98
N VAL A 55 6.68 1.76 3.59
CA VAL A 55 5.88 1.80 2.36
C VAL A 55 4.86 2.94 2.40
N ALA A 56 4.17 3.12 3.53
CA ALA A 56 3.19 4.19 3.70
C ALA A 56 3.83 5.58 3.60
N ASN A 57 4.98 5.79 4.26
CA ASN A 57 5.69 7.08 4.19
C ASN A 57 6.15 7.40 2.76
N LEU A 58 6.71 6.42 2.05
CA LEU A 58 7.13 6.61 0.66
C LEU A 58 5.94 6.92 -0.25
N PHE A 59 4.85 6.17 -0.10
CA PHE A 59 3.62 6.38 -0.86
C PHE A 59 3.02 7.77 -0.62
N ILE A 60 2.94 8.22 0.63
CA ILE A 60 2.43 9.56 0.99
C ILE A 60 3.32 10.65 0.38
N ALA A 61 4.65 10.50 0.45
CA ALA A 61 5.58 11.44 -0.17
C ALA A 61 5.40 11.52 -1.69
N GLN A 62 5.17 10.38 -2.36
CA GLN A 62 4.90 10.33 -3.79
C GLN A 62 3.58 11.00 -4.16
N LEU A 63 2.52 10.81 -3.38
CA LEU A 63 1.23 11.48 -3.60
C LEU A 63 1.35 13.00 -3.49
N LEU A 64 2.02 13.49 -2.44
CA LEU A 64 2.28 14.92 -2.25
C LEU A 64 3.11 15.51 -3.39
N PHE A 65 4.13 14.78 -3.85
CA PHE A 65 4.93 15.18 -5.00
C PHE A 65 4.06 15.33 -6.26
N LEU A 66 3.24 14.32 -6.58
CA LEU A 66 2.39 14.35 -7.77
C LEU A 66 1.30 15.41 -7.72
N GLU A 67 0.71 15.65 -6.56
CA GLU A 67 -0.23 16.76 -6.34
C GLU A 67 0.46 18.11 -6.59
N SER A 68 1.71 18.27 -6.15
CA SER A 68 2.45 19.53 -6.34
C SER A 68 2.84 19.79 -7.80
N GLU A 69 3.11 18.74 -8.58
CA GLU A 69 3.47 18.84 -10.00
C GLU A 69 2.25 19.12 -10.89
N ASP A 70 1.14 18.43 -10.62
CA ASP A 70 -0.14 18.64 -11.32
C ASP A 70 -1.30 18.21 -10.41
N PRO A 71 -2.05 19.16 -9.82
CA PRO A 71 -3.15 18.86 -8.91
C PRO A 71 -4.44 18.41 -9.62
N GLU A 72 -4.54 18.56 -10.94
CA GLU A 72 -5.74 18.25 -11.72
C GLU A 72 -5.66 16.88 -12.40
N GLY A 73 -4.45 16.43 -12.74
CA GLY A 73 -4.24 15.13 -13.39
C GLY A 73 -4.49 13.94 -12.48
N ASP A 74 -5.13 12.89 -12.98
CA ASP A 74 -5.35 11.63 -12.25
C ASP A 74 -4.03 10.98 -11.79
N ILE A 75 -4.07 10.27 -10.66
CA ILE A 75 -2.97 9.42 -10.17
C ILE A 75 -3.39 7.96 -10.28
N HIS A 76 -2.52 7.12 -10.83
CA HIS A 76 -2.79 5.70 -11.07
C HIS A 76 -2.03 4.81 -10.09
N ILE A 77 -2.75 4.05 -9.28
CA ILE A 77 -2.17 3.21 -8.23
C ILE A 77 -2.43 1.73 -8.54
N TYR A 78 -1.35 0.99 -8.75
CA TYR A 78 -1.37 -0.44 -8.99
C TYR A 78 -1.13 -1.19 -7.69
N ILE A 79 -2.08 -2.03 -7.30
CA ILE A 79 -2.12 -2.71 -6.01
C ILE A 79 -1.97 -4.21 -6.22
N ASN A 80 -0.90 -4.75 -5.64
CA ASN A 80 -0.65 -6.17 -5.45
C ASN A 80 -0.06 -6.36 -4.05
N SER A 81 -0.93 -6.41 -3.04
CA SER A 81 -0.55 -6.40 -1.63
C SER A 81 -1.37 -7.40 -0.81
N PRO A 82 -0.72 -8.16 0.10
CA PRO A 82 -1.41 -8.98 1.09
C PRO A 82 -2.09 -8.15 2.20
N GLY A 83 -1.97 -6.82 2.17
CA GLY A 83 -2.35 -5.95 3.27
C GLY A 83 -1.16 -5.72 4.21
N GLY A 84 -1.42 -5.54 5.49
CA GLY A 84 -0.38 -5.28 6.49
C GLY A 84 -0.89 -4.42 7.64
N SER A 85 -0.05 -3.50 8.11
CA SER A 85 -0.35 -2.60 9.23
C SER A 85 -1.58 -1.73 8.97
N VAL A 86 -2.56 -1.82 9.88
CA VAL A 86 -3.81 -1.03 9.83
C VAL A 86 -3.52 0.46 9.97
N SER A 87 -2.61 0.86 10.86
CA SER A 87 -2.27 2.28 11.06
C SER A 87 -1.61 2.88 9.82
N ALA A 88 -0.63 2.16 9.25
CA ALA A 88 0.04 2.57 8.02
C ALA A 88 -0.95 2.70 6.86
N GLY A 89 -1.82 1.70 6.68
CA GLY A 89 -2.83 1.73 5.62
C GLY A 89 -3.90 2.80 5.82
N LEU A 90 -4.29 3.12 7.07
CA LEU A 90 -5.20 4.23 7.34
C LEU A 90 -4.57 5.59 7.00
N GLY A 91 -3.26 5.77 7.25
CA GLY A 91 -2.54 6.97 6.82
C GLY A 91 -2.50 7.11 5.30
N MET A 92 -2.24 6.02 4.58
CA MET A 92 -2.31 6.00 3.11
C MET A 92 -3.72 6.32 2.62
N TYR A 93 -4.74 5.72 3.24
CA TYR A 93 -6.14 5.98 2.93
C TYR A 93 -6.49 7.46 3.09
N ASP A 94 -6.17 8.06 4.23
CA ASP A 94 -6.49 9.46 4.50
C ASP A 94 -5.81 10.38 3.48
N MET A 95 -4.56 10.08 3.11
CA MET A 95 -3.85 10.85 2.09
C MET A 95 -4.53 10.75 0.72
N MET A 96 -4.98 9.56 0.30
CA MET A 96 -5.74 9.39 -0.94
C MET A 96 -7.06 10.17 -0.96
N GLN A 97 -7.68 10.39 0.21
CA GLN A 97 -8.90 11.20 0.31
C GLN A 97 -8.61 12.71 0.44
N TYR A 98 -7.40 13.08 0.87
CA TYR A 98 -7.02 14.46 1.20
C TYR A 98 -6.54 15.25 -0.04
N ILE A 99 -5.75 14.63 -0.91
CA ILE A 99 -5.20 15.31 -2.08
C ILE A 99 -6.29 15.66 -3.10
N LYS A 100 -6.01 16.68 -3.93
CA LYS A 100 -6.93 17.11 -4.99
C LYS A 100 -7.07 16.13 -6.17
N PRO A 101 -5.99 15.51 -6.69
CA PRO A 101 -6.08 14.58 -7.81
C PRO A 101 -7.05 13.44 -7.56
N ASP A 102 -7.78 13.06 -8.61
CA ASP A 102 -8.52 11.82 -8.60
C ASP A 102 -7.58 10.61 -8.55
N ILE A 103 -7.98 9.61 -7.77
CA ILE A 103 -7.19 8.39 -7.56
C ILE A 103 -7.81 7.23 -8.34
N CYS A 104 -7.11 6.76 -9.37
CA CYS A 104 -7.39 5.52 -10.07
C CYS A 104 -6.71 4.35 -9.36
N THR A 105 -7.44 3.28 -9.04
CA THR A 105 -6.86 2.08 -8.41
C THR A 105 -7.04 0.84 -9.27
N TYR A 106 -6.02 0.00 -9.31
CA TYR A 106 -5.97 -1.22 -10.13
C TYR A 106 -5.47 -2.39 -9.30
N CYS A 107 -6.29 -3.43 -9.11
CA CYS A 107 -5.77 -4.69 -8.59
C CYS A 107 -5.10 -5.47 -9.72
N THR A 108 -3.83 -5.86 -9.54
CA THR A 108 -3.04 -6.61 -10.54
C THR A 108 -2.53 -7.97 -10.08
N GLY A 109 -3.08 -8.47 -8.98
CA GLY A 109 -2.75 -9.78 -8.43
C GLY A 109 -3.65 -10.05 -7.25
N MET A 110 -3.22 -9.63 -6.07
CA MET A 110 -4.02 -9.70 -4.86
C MET A 110 -4.17 -8.33 -4.22
N ALA A 111 -5.39 -8.01 -3.77
CA ALA A 111 -5.65 -6.92 -2.84
C ALA A 111 -6.35 -7.52 -1.63
N ALA A 112 -5.58 -7.80 -0.59
CA ALA A 112 -6.09 -8.43 0.64
C ALA A 112 -6.04 -7.46 1.82
N SER A 113 -7.00 -7.55 2.73
CA SER A 113 -7.02 -6.77 3.98
C SER A 113 -6.90 -5.26 3.70
N MET A 114 -5.89 -4.57 4.25
CA MET A 114 -5.61 -3.15 3.92
C MET A 114 -5.40 -2.90 2.42
N GLY A 115 -4.87 -3.86 1.66
CA GLY A 115 -4.79 -3.75 0.20
C GLY A 115 -6.18 -3.69 -0.45
N ALA A 116 -7.15 -4.45 0.04
CA ALA A 116 -8.53 -4.39 -0.43
C ALA A 116 -9.22 -3.06 -0.07
N LEU A 117 -8.95 -2.54 1.14
CA LEU A 117 -9.48 -1.25 1.57
C LEU A 117 -8.92 -0.12 0.72
N LEU A 118 -7.60 -0.11 0.47
CA LEU A 118 -6.96 0.89 -0.39
C LEU A 118 -7.44 0.80 -1.84
N LEU A 119 -7.69 -0.41 -2.35
CA LEU A 119 -8.34 -0.60 -3.65
C LEU A 119 -9.75 0.02 -3.67
N ALA A 120 -10.55 -0.19 -2.62
CA ALA A 120 -11.88 0.38 -2.52
C ALA A 120 -11.86 1.92 -2.39
N ALA A 121 -10.77 2.50 -1.90
CA ALA A 121 -10.62 3.91 -1.58
C ALA A 121 -10.34 4.83 -2.78
N GLY A 122 -10.10 4.27 -3.97
CA GLY A 122 -10.00 5.06 -5.20
C GLY A 122 -11.29 5.84 -5.52
N THR A 123 -11.18 6.87 -6.35
CA THR A 123 -12.31 7.71 -6.75
C THR A 123 -13.44 6.85 -7.33
N LYS A 124 -14.69 7.17 -6.99
CA LYS A 124 -15.89 6.47 -7.49
C LYS A 124 -15.88 6.42 -9.03
N GLY A 125 -16.03 5.21 -9.59
CA GLY A 125 -15.97 4.99 -11.04
C GLY A 125 -14.55 4.77 -11.60
N LYS A 126 -13.50 4.96 -10.80
CA LYS A 126 -12.09 4.80 -11.18
C LYS A 126 -11.38 3.66 -10.41
N ARG A 127 -12.11 2.59 -10.09
CA ARG A 127 -11.61 1.43 -9.34
C ARG A 127 -11.73 0.18 -10.19
N TYR A 128 -10.60 -0.49 -10.43
CA TYR A 128 -10.49 -1.55 -11.42
C TYR A 128 -9.78 -2.77 -10.83
N ALA A 129 -10.06 -3.93 -11.40
CA ALA A 129 -9.34 -5.16 -11.10
C ALA A 129 -9.13 -5.93 -12.41
N LEU A 130 -7.96 -6.56 -12.55
CA LEU A 130 -7.72 -7.45 -13.68
C LEU A 130 -8.52 -8.76 -13.54
N PRO A 131 -8.77 -9.50 -14.65
CA PRO A 131 -9.67 -10.65 -14.64
C PRO A 131 -9.30 -11.80 -13.69
N HIS A 132 -8.02 -11.93 -13.33
CA HIS A 132 -7.53 -12.98 -12.43
C HIS A 132 -7.14 -12.46 -11.05
N SER A 133 -7.48 -11.20 -10.75
CA SER A 133 -7.18 -10.61 -9.47
C SER A 133 -8.05 -11.17 -8.35
N GLN A 134 -7.47 -11.30 -7.16
CA GLN A 134 -8.16 -11.74 -5.96
C GLN A 134 -8.31 -10.57 -5.00
N ILE A 135 -9.54 -10.31 -4.59
CA ILE A 135 -9.85 -9.29 -3.57
C ILE A 135 -10.32 -10.04 -2.33
N MET A 136 -9.60 -9.88 -1.22
CA MET A 136 -9.88 -10.59 0.03
C MET A 136 -10.10 -9.57 1.15
N ILE A 137 -11.29 -9.60 1.75
CA ILE A 137 -11.64 -8.77 2.91
C ILE A 137 -11.76 -9.65 4.15
N HIS A 138 -11.24 -9.19 5.28
CA HIS A 138 -11.41 -9.84 6.58
C HIS A 138 -11.34 -8.79 7.70
N GLN A 139 -11.89 -9.11 8.86
CA GLN A 139 -11.79 -8.26 10.05
C GLN A 139 -10.32 -8.13 10.51
N PRO A 140 -9.92 -7.00 11.14
CA PRO A 140 -8.54 -6.81 11.56
C PRO A 140 -8.11 -7.91 12.54
N LEU A 141 -6.85 -8.33 12.39
CA LEU A 141 -6.20 -9.28 13.29
C LEU A 141 -5.35 -8.50 14.29
N GLY A 142 -5.34 -8.96 15.54
CA GLY A 142 -4.52 -8.39 16.60
C GLY A 142 -4.48 -9.30 17.81
N GLY A 143 -3.66 -8.94 18.79
CA GLY A 143 -3.49 -9.70 20.03
C GLY A 143 -2.87 -8.83 21.11
N ALA A 144 -3.01 -9.25 22.36
CA ALA A 144 -2.45 -8.56 23.51
C ALA A 144 -1.99 -9.57 24.58
N GLN A 145 -0.94 -9.21 25.30
CA GLN A 145 -0.43 -9.93 26.46
C GLN A 145 -0.07 -8.90 27.53
N GLY A 146 -0.22 -9.24 28.81
CA GLY A 146 0.05 -8.31 29.92
C GLY A 146 -1.01 -8.37 31.01
N GLN A 147 -1.17 -7.26 31.75
CA GLN A 147 -2.20 -7.17 32.79
C GLN A 147 -3.59 -7.27 32.17
N ALA A 148 -4.57 -7.75 32.95
CA ALA A 148 -5.96 -7.87 32.49
C ALA A 148 -6.51 -6.53 31.93
N THR A 149 -6.13 -5.41 32.54
CA THR A 149 -6.48 -4.06 32.07
C THR A 149 -5.90 -3.74 30.69
N ASP A 150 -4.63 -4.07 30.44
CA ASP A 150 -3.98 -3.81 29.15
C ASP A 150 -4.63 -4.64 28.04
N ILE A 151 -4.91 -5.92 28.33
CA ILE A 151 -5.62 -6.80 27.40
C ILE A 151 -7.01 -6.24 27.07
N ALA A 152 -7.75 -5.77 28.07
CA ALA A 152 -9.07 -5.18 27.87
C ALA A 152 -9.02 -3.90 27.01
N ILE A 153 -8.01 -3.05 27.22
CA ILE A 153 -7.80 -1.83 26.42
C ILE A 153 -7.52 -2.19 24.96
N GLN A 154 -6.62 -3.14 24.70
CA GLN A 154 -6.28 -3.55 23.34
C GLN A 154 -7.46 -4.24 22.64
N ALA A 155 -8.22 -5.08 23.34
CA ALA A 155 -9.43 -5.69 22.80
C ALA A 155 -10.45 -4.62 22.37
N LYS A 156 -10.66 -3.60 23.21
CA LYS A 156 -11.54 -2.46 22.87
C LYS A 156 -11.03 -1.70 21.64
N GLN A 157 -9.72 -1.48 21.54
CA GLN A 157 -9.11 -0.81 20.39
C GLN A 157 -9.30 -1.59 19.09
N ILE A 158 -9.15 -2.93 19.10
CA ILE A 158 -9.38 -3.78 17.93
C ILE A 158 -10.84 -3.69 17.47
N LEU A 159 -11.81 -3.67 18.38
CA LEU A 159 -13.23 -3.49 18.04
C LEU A 159 -13.49 -2.13 17.39
N ILE A 160 -12.92 -1.06 17.92
CA ILE A 160 -13.02 0.29 17.34
C ILE A 160 -12.42 0.31 15.91
N LEU A 161 -11.27 -0.32 15.72
CA LEU A 161 -10.64 -0.42 14.40
C LEU A 161 -11.51 -1.22 13.43
N LYS A 162 -12.06 -2.36 13.86
CA LYS A 162 -12.99 -3.16 13.05
C LYS A 162 -14.18 -2.32 12.58
N GLU A 163 -14.84 -1.62 13.49
CA GLU A 163 -15.97 -0.75 13.15
C GLU A 163 -15.58 0.34 12.15
N LYS A 164 -14.45 1.02 12.39
CA LYS A 164 -13.93 2.07 11.50
C LYS A 164 -13.66 1.55 10.09
N LEU A 165 -12.97 0.42 9.96
CA LEU A 165 -12.64 -0.19 8.67
C LEU A 165 -13.91 -0.61 7.92
N ASN A 166 -14.88 -1.19 8.63
CA ASN A 166 -16.17 -1.55 8.04
C ASN A 166 -16.92 -0.31 7.54
N HIS A 167 -16.96 0.79 8.29
CA HIS A 167 -17.60 2.03 7.84
C HIS A 167 -16.93 2.63 6.62
N ILE A 168 -15.60 2.55 6.50
CA ILE A 168 -14.87 2.97 5.29
C ILE A 168 -15.30 2.12 4.09
N LEU A 169 -15.38 0.79 4.26
CA LEU A 169 -15.83 -0.10 3.20
C LEU A 169 -17.29 0.15 2.81
N VAL A 170 -18.18 0.41 3.77
CA VAL A 170 -19.58 0.81 3.53
C VAL A 170 -19.64 2.10 2.71
N LYS A 171 -18.87 3.14 3.11
CA LYS A 171 -18.79 4.42 2.36
C LYS A 171 -18.44 4.20 0.89
N HIS A 172 -17.47 3.33 0.62
CA HIS A 172 -16.93 3.13 -0.73
C HIS A 172 -17.70 2.11 -1.57
N SER A 173 -18.27 1.08 -0.95
CA SER A 173 -19.02 0.02 -1.64
C SER A 173 -20.49 0.37 -1.85
N GLY A 174 -21.06 1.23 -1.00
CA GLY A 174 -22.50 1.48 -0.94
C GLY A 174 -23.32 0.31 -0.37
N GLN A 175 -22.67 -0.75 0.11
CA GLN A 175 -23.34 -1.85 0.80
C GLN A 175 -23.80 -1.40 2.19
N PRO A 176 -24.90 -1.97 2.73
CA PRO A 176 -25.27 -1.74 4.11
C PRO A 176 -24.19 -2.29 5.06
N TYR A 177 -24.21 -1.83 6.31
CA TYR A 177 -23.27 -2.31 7.34
C TYR A 177 -23.62 -3.71 7.87
N GLU A 178 -24.86 -4.15 7.66
CA GLU A 178 -25.41 -5.43 8.15
C GLU A 178 -24.65 -6.67 7.64
#